data_AF-A0A6D2J9Z7-F1
#
_entry.id   AF-A0A6D2J9Z7-F1
#
_cell.length_a   1.000
_cell.length_b   1.000
_cell.length_c   1.000
_cell.angle_alpha   90.00
_cell.angle_beta   90.00
_cell.angle_gamma   90.00
#
_symmetry.space_group_name_H-M   'P 1'
#
loop_
_entity.id
_entity.type
_entity.pdbx_description
1 polymer ?
#
loop_
_entity_poly.entity_id
_entity_poly.type
_entity_poly.pdbx_seq_one_letter_code
_entity_poly.pdbx_strand_id
1 'polypeptide(L)'
;MDTKLAWVAQSVDTLYSLIGRDPFILKNIDAFPFVHSPLHEASATGKLAMALELIVLMPSFARKLNTRGYSPLHLAVENGQVEIAQELVKMDPSHVRLRGRGGATPLHHVVEKGDVDLLTEFLMASPMSIVDVNVKGETALHVAVWHGRYGELKVLTGWIQRMTHRNAASMETEVLNKQDLEGNTALHIAASDDKHQACT
;
A
#
# COMPACT_ATOMS: atom_id res chain seq x y z
N MET A 1 18.96 -5.97 -12.89
CA MET A 1 18.02 -5.11 -13.64
C MET A 1 17.78 -5.78 -14.98
N ASP A 2 16.56 -6.21 -15.27
CA ASP A 2 16.23 -6.75 -16.60
C ASP A 2 16.15 -5.57 -17.58
N THR A 3 17.14 -5.46 -18.45
CA THR A 3 17.39 -4.31 -19.34
C THR A 3 16.33 -4.11 -20.43
N LYS A 4 15.35 -5.03 -20.54
CA LYS A 4 14.28 -4.95 -21.54
C LYS A 4 13.14 -3.98 -21.20
N LEU A 5 13.02 -3.50 -19.96
CA LEU A 5 11.89 -2.67 -19.50
C LEU A 5 12.26 -1.23 -19.08
N ALA A 6 13.55 -0.87 -19.09
CA ALA A 6 14.04 0.42 -18.59
C ALA A 6 13.66 1.64 -19.46
N TRP A 7 13.12 1.44 -20.67
CA TRP A 7 12.97 2.50 -21.68
C TRP A 7 11.52 2.78 -22.12
N VAL A 8 10.54 2.10 -21.51
CA VAL A 8 9.10 2.41 -21.71
C VAL A 8 8.64 3.59 -20.84
N ALA A 9 9.42 3.93 -19.82
CA ALA A 9 9.05 4.96 -18.84
C ALA A 9 9.66 6.35 -19.12
N GLN A 10 10.24 6.64 -20.30
CA GLN A 10 10.90 7.95 -20.51
C GLN A 10 9.90 9.09 -20.77
N SER A 11 8.86 8.85 -21.58
CA SER A 11 7.76 9.79 -21.83
C SER A 11 6.55 9.09 -22.44
N VAL A 12 5.37 9.70 -22.33
CA VAL A 12 4.14 9.18 -22.95
C VAL A 12 4.31 9.00 -24.46
N ASP A 13 5.00 9.93 -25.14
CA ASP A 13 5.26 9.83 -26.59
C ASP A 13 6.10 8.59 -26.94
N THR A 14 7.10 8.25 -26.12
CA THR A 14 7.89 7.04 -26.33
C THR A 14 7.08 5.76 -26.13
N LEU A 15 6.12 5.76 -25.20
CA LEU A 15 5.18 4.66 -25.01
C LEU A 15 4.32 4.44 -26.26
N TYR A 16 3.71 5.50 -26.81
CA TYR A 16 2.89 5.38 -28.02
C TYR A 16 3.69 5.01 -29.26
N SER A 17 4.90 5.56 -29.41
CA SER A 17 5.82 5.18 -30.48
C SER A 17 6.13 3.67 -30.44
N LEU A 18 6.16 3.09 -29.23
CA LEU A 18 6.40 1.67 -29.04
C LEU A 18 5.20 0.80 -29.32
N ILE A 19 4.03 1.21 -28.84
CA ILE A 19 2.76 0.54 -29.15
C ILE A 19 2.55 0.52 -30.67
N GLY A 20 2.94 1.59 -31.38
CA GLY A 20 2.92 1.61 -32.85
C GLY A 20 3.84 0.59 -33.52
N ARG A 21 4.96 0.22 -32.88
CA ARG A 21 5.92 -0.79 -33.38
C ARG A 21 5.54 -2.21 -32.97
N ASP A 22 5.02 -2.37 -31.77
CA ASP A 22 4.51 -3.63 -31.21
C ASP A 22 3.19 -3.37 -30.45
N PRO A 23 2.03 -3.58 -31.12
CA PRO A 23 0.72 -3.36 -30.52
C PRO A 23 0.40 -4.27 -29.32
N PHE A 24 1.13 -5.37 -29.14
CA PHE A 24 0.88 -6.33 -28.07
C PHE A 24 1.83 -6.17 -26.88
N ILE A 25 2.73 -5.19 -26.91
CA ILE A 25 3.79 -5.02 -25.90
C ILE A 25 3.25 -4.99 -24.45
N LEU A 26 2.18 -4.23 -24.19
CA LEU A 26 1.60 -4.12 -22.84
C LEU A 26 0.92 -5.43 -22.41
N LYS A 27 0.22 -6.10 -23.33
CA LYS A 27 -0.43 -7.38 -23.07
C LYS A 27 0.60 -8.49 -22.79
N ASN A 28 1.72 -8.48 -23.50
CA ASN A 28 2.81 -9.41 -23.28
C ASN A 28 3.44 -9.24 -21.89
N ILE A 29 3.59 -8.00 -21.42
CA ILE A 29 4.03 -7.71 -20.05
C ILE A 29 2.97 -8.19 -19.04
N ASP A 30 1.68 -7.96 -19.32
CA ASP A 30 0.59 -8.36 -18.43
C ASP A 30 0.43 -9.88 -18.30
N ALA A 31 0.89 -10.65 -19.28
CA ALA A 31 0.84 -12.11 -19.24
C ALA A 31 1.68 -12.71 -18.10
N PHE A 32 2.69 -11.98 -17.60
CA PHE A 32 3.52 -12.44 -16.49
C PHE A 32 2.81 -12.25 -15.13
N PRO A 33 2.72 -13.27 -14.27
CA PRO A 33 2.10 -13.15 -12.95
C PRO A 33 2.84 -12.16 -12.04
N PHE A 34 4.17 -12.24 -12.01
CA PHE A 34 5.05 -11.32 -11.30
C PHE A 34 5.92 -10.59 -12.30
N VAL A 35 5.80 -9.27 -12.37
CA VAL A 35 6.48 -8.46 -13.38
C VAL A 35 6.69 -7.03 -12.91
N HIS A 36 7.88 -6.48 -13.14
CA HIS A 36 8.11 -5.05 -12.96
C HIS A 36 7.56 -4.31 -14.18
N SER A 37 6.27 -4.00 -14.15
CA SER A 37 5.59 -3.29 -15.24
C SER A 37 6.01 -1.80 -15.31
N PRO A 38 5.79 -1.12 -16.44
CA PRO A 38 6.02 0.32 -16.54
C PRO A 38 5.27 1.14 -15.49
N LEU A 39 4.12 0.65 -14.99
CA LEU A 39 3.37 1.33 -13.92
C LEU A 39 4.10 1.25 -12.58
N HIS A 40 4.79 0.15 -12.27
CA HIS A 40 5.67 0.08 -11.09
C HIS A 40 6.78 1.13 -11.16
N GLU A 41 7.42 1.27 -12.32
CA GLU A 41 8.47 2.25 -12.53
C GLU A 41 7.94 3.69 -12.40
N ALA A 42 6.80 3.99 -13.02
CA ALA A 42 6.17 5.30 -12.92
C ALA A 42 5.78 5.65 -11.48
N SER A 43 5.21 4.69 -10.74
CA SER A 43 4.88 4.83 -9.32
C SER A 43 6.10 4.98 -8.41
N ALA A 44 7.23 4.33 -8.73
CA ALA A 44 8.46 4.49 -7.95
C ALA A 44 9.18 5.82 -8.23
N THR A 45 9.07 6.34 -9.44
CA THR A 45 9.83 7.53 -9.91
C THR A 45 9.01 8.81 -10.02
N GLY A 46 7.72 8.77 -9.67
CA GLY A 46 6.86 9.96 -9.67
C GLY A 46 6.41 10.45 -11.04
N LYS A 47 6.41 9.57 -12.05
CA LYS A 47 6.01 9.94 -13.42
C LYS A 47 4.49 9.92 -13.57
N LEU A 48 3.81 10.90 -12.97
CA LEU A 48 2.35 10.96 -12.87
C LEU A 48 1.65 10.81 -14.23
N ALA A 49 2.05 11.59 -15.25
CA ALA A 49 1.43 11.49 -16.58
C ALA A 49 1.55 10.08 -17.18
N MET A 50 2.72 9.45 -17.05
CA MET A 50 2.93 8.07 -17.50
C MET A 50 2.07 7.08 -16.70
N ALA A 51 1.97 7.26 -15.38
CA ALA A 51 1.14 6.41 -14.54
C ALA A 51 -0.34 6.47 -14.95
N LEU A 52 -0.87 7.67 -15.16
CA LEU A 52 -2.25 7.89 -15.60
C LEU A 52 -2.53 7.24 -16.96
N GLU A 53 -1.65 7.45 -17.94
CA GLU A 53 -1.79 6.82 -19.26
C GLU A 53 -1.77 5.29 -19.16
N LEU A 54 -0.86 4.72 -18.36
CA LEU A 54 -0.77 3.27 -18.18
C LEU A 54 -1.97 2.69 -17.43
N ILE A 55 -2.56 3.42 -16.48
CA ILE A 55 -3.79 3.02 -15.79
C ILE A 55 -4.94 2.91 -16.79
N VAL A 56 -5.03 3.85 -17.74
CA VAL A 56 -6.06 3.83 -18.80
C VAL A 56 -5.82 2.71 -19.81
N LEU A 57 -4.59 2.54 -20.28
CA LEU A 57 -4.24 1.58 -21.32
C LEU A 57 -4.21 0.13 -20.82
N MET A 58 -3.79 -0.09 -19.57
CA MET A 58 -3.62 -1.43 -18.98
C MET A 58 -3.98 -1.44 -17.49
N PRO A 59 -5.28 -1.35 -17.14
CA PRO A 59 -5.77 -1.37 -15.75
C PRO A 59 -5.23 -2.51 -14.88
N SER A 60 -5.01 -3.69 -15.48
CA SER A 60 -4.50 -4.88 -14.78
C SER A 60 -3.13 -4.66 -14.13
N PHE A 61 -2.30 -3.75 -14.65
CA PHE A 61 -1.01 -3.42 -14.06
C PHE A 61 -1.10 -2.90 -12.62
N ALA A 62 -2.19 -2.21 -12.25
CA ALA A 62 -2.36 -1.64 -10.91
C ALA A 62 -2.41 -2.72 -9.80
N ARG A 63 -2.77 -3.96 -10.17
CA ARG A 63 -2.89 -5.10 -9.25
C ARG A 63 -1.70 -6.06 -9.29
N LYS A 64 -0.84 -5.95 -10.31
CA LYS A 64 0.33 -6.83 -10.46
C LYS A 64 1.33 -6.57 -9.33
N LEU A 65 2.01 -7.62 -8.91
CA LEU A 65 3.16 -7.51 -8.04
C LEU A 65 4.43 -7.63 -8.90
N ASN A 66 5.43 -6.80 -8.63
CA ASN A 66 6.75 -6.98 -9.20
C ASN A 66 7.49 -8.17 -8.56
N THR A 67 8.70 -8.44 -9.03
CA THR A 67 9.54 -9.54 -8.53
C THR A 67 10.00 -9.37 -7.08
N ARG A 68 9.82 -8.17 -6.50
CA ARG A 68 10.03 -7.90 -5.07
C ARG A 68 8.75 -8.06 -4.24
N GLY A 69 7.63 -8.39 -4.88
CA GLY A 69 6.34 -8.56 -4.22
C GLY A 69 5.59 -7.25 -3.95
N TYR A 70 5.90 -6.16 -4.64
CA TYR A 70 5.23 -4.87 -4.45
C TYR A 70 4.31 -4.56 -5.62
N SER A 71 3.11 -4.06 -5.34
CA SER A 71 2.25 -3.46 -6.37
C SER A 71 2.69 -2.03 -6.68
N PRO A 72 2.19 -1.40 -7.76
CA PRO A 72 2.44 0.02 -8.00
C PRO A 72 2.03 0.92 -6.84
N LEU A 73 0.92 0.60 -6.15
CA LEU A 73 0.47 1.37 -4.98
C LEU A 73 1.47 1.26 -3.81
N HIS A 74 2.05 0.08 -3.57
CA HIS A 74 3.11 -0.06 -2.57
C HIS A 74 4.31 0.83 -2.91
N LEU A 75 4.74 0.86 -4.18
CA LEU A 75 5.88 1.67 -4.61
C LEU A 75 5.58 3.17 -4.56
N ALA A 76 4.36 3.59 -4.88
CA ALA A 76 3.95 4.99 -4.76
C ALA A 76 4.05 5.46 -3.30
N VAL A 77 3.49 4.67 -2.36
CA VAL A 77 3.60 4.96 -0.92
C VAL A 77 5.05 4.94 -0.45
N GLU A 78 5.82 3.90 -0.82
CA GLU A 78 7.22 3.74 -0.40
C GLU A 78 8.10 4.92 -0.81
N ASN A 79 7.82 5.53 -1.97
CA ASN A 79 8.59 6.63 -2.56
C ASN A 79 7.91 8.00 -2.43
N GLY A 80 6.87 8.13 -1.60
CA GLY A 80 6.18 9.40 -1.35
C GLY A 80 5.46 10.01 -2.56
N GLN A 81 5.05 9.19 -3.53
CA GLN A 81 4.33 9.64 -4.73
C GLN A 81 2.82 9.71 -4.44
N VAL A 82 2.43 10.67 -3.61
CA VAL A 82 1.08 10.82 -3.06
C VAL A 82 0.03 10.94 -4.17
N GLU A 83 0.26 11.76 -5.20
CA GLU A 83 -0.73 11.92 -6.28
C GLU A 83 -0.95 10.61 -7.03
N ILE A 84 0.10 9.82 -7.29
CA ILE A 84 -0.03 8.53 -7.95
C ILE A 84 -0.78 7.53 -7.04
N ALA A 85 -0.49 7.53 -5.74
CA ALA A 85 -1.17 6.69 -4.78
C ALA A 85 -2.68 6.99 -4.74
N GLN A 86 -3.05 8.28 -4.73
CA GLN A 86 -4.43 8.74 -4.77
C GLN A 86 -5.14 8.27 -6.05
N GLU A 87 -4.53 8.44 -7.22
CA GLU A 87 -5.13 8.04 -8.49
C GLU A 87 -5.33 6.51 -8.58
N LEU A 88 -4.37 5.72 -8.07
CA LEU A 88 -4.52 4.27 -7.99
C LEU A 88 -5.66 3.84 -7.05
N VAL A 89 -5.89 4.56 -5.96
CA VAL A 89 -7.01 4.27 -5.03
C VAL A 89 -8.35 4.73 -5.60
N LYS A 90 -8.39 5.89 -6.27
CA LYS A 90 -9.60 6.37 -6.98
C LYS A 90 -10.05 5.39 -8.06
N MET A 91 -9.09 4.78 -8.76
CA MET A 91 -9.34 3.76 -9.78
C MET A 91 -10.03 2.52 -9.20
N ASP A 92 -9.50 1.96 -8.11
CA ASP A 92 -10.11 0.83 -7.39
C ASP A 92 -9.67 0.84 -5.91
N PRO A 93 -10.58 1.14 -4.96
CA PRO A 93 -10.26 1.17 -3.54
C PRO A 93 -9.79 -0.17 -2.96
N SER A 94 -10.03 -1.29 -3.66
CA SER A 94 -9.52 -2.60 -3.23
C SER A 94 -7.99 -2.69 -3.33
N HIS A 95 -7.33 -1.79 -4.07
CA HIS A 95 -5.87 -1.70 -4.14
C HIS A 95 -5.21 -1.49 -2.78
N VAL A 96 -5.86 -0.77 -1.86
CA VAL A 96 -5.39 -0.52 -0.47
C VAL A 96 -5.19 -1.83 0.32
N ARG A 97 -5.86 -2.91 -0.10
CA ARG A 97 -5.85 -4.22 0.57
C ARG A 97 -4.99 -5.27 -0.14
N LEU A 98 -4.29 -4.89 -1.22
CA LEU A 98 -3.42 -5.81 -1.95
C LEU A 98 -2.28 -6.27 -1.03
N ARG A 99 -2.14 -7.58 -0.86
CA ARG A 99 -1.09 -8.16 -0.03
C ARG A 99 0.19 -8.31 -0.86
N GLY A 100 1.17 -7.50 -0.56
CA GLY A 100 2.50 -7.56 -1.14
C GLY A 100 3.43 -8.52 -0.40
N ARG A 101 4.73 -8.21 -0.42
CA ARG A 101 5.79 -8.97 0.25
C ARG A 101 5.50 -9.07 1.75
N GLY A 102 5.59 -10.27 2.31
CA GLY A 102 5.27 -10.50 3.72
C GLY A 102 3.79 -10.28 4.06
N GLY A 103 2.90 -10.27 3.06
CA GLY A 103 1.46 -10.08 3.26
C GLY A 103 1.06 -8.68 3.72
N ALA A 104 2.01 -7.75 3.82
CA ALA A 104 1.75 -6.34 4.13
C ALA A 104 0.92 -5.70 3.01
N THR A 105 0.03 -4.80 3.39
CA THR A 105 -0.81 -4.03 2.46
C THR A 105 -0.28 -2.61 2.31
N PRO A 106 -0.69 -1.84 1.28
CA PRO A 106 -0.35 -0.43 1.20
C PRO A 106 -0.72 0.37 2.45
N LEU A 107 -1.81 0.03 3.15
CA LEU A 107 -2.15 0.65 4.44
C LEU A 107 -1.04 0.46 5.49
N HIS A 108 -0.43 -0.72 5.58
CA HIS A 108 0.69 -0.97 6.49
C HIS A 108 1.88 -0.06 6.14
N HIS A 109 2.21 0.06 4.85
CA HIS A 109 3.31 0.92 4.39
C HIS A 109 3.03 2.41 4.66
N VAL A 110 1.79 2.88 4.48
CA VAL A 110 1.43 4.28 4.77
C VAL A 110 1.68 4.60 6.25
N VAL A 111 1.27 3.68 7.14
CA VAL A 111 1.53 3.82 8.58
C VAL A 111 3.02 3.79 8.88
N GLU A 112 3.77 2.84 8.31
CA GLU A 112 5.22 2.75 8.48
C GLU A 112 5.95 4.02 8.05
N LYS A 113 5.54 4.63 6.92
CA LYS A 113 6.11 5.88 6.41
C LYS A 113 5.70 7.11 7.19
N GLY A 114 4.54 7.08 7.85
CA GLY A 114 4.05 8.17 8.69
C GLY A 114 3.36 9.27 7.90
N ASP A 115 2.50 8.90 6.95
CA ASP A 115 1.69 9.83 6.17
C ASP A 115 0.23 9.79 6.66
N VAL A 116 -0.10 10.72 7.57
CA VAL A 116 -1.41 10.83 8.23
C VAL A 116 -2.54 11.15 7.26
N ASP A 117 -2.26 11.99 6.27
CA ASP A 117 -3.26 12.46 5.30
C ASP A 117 -3.61 11.32 4.35
N LEU A 118 -2.59 10.67 3.77
CA LEU A 118 -2.80 9.51 2.90
C LEU A 118 -3.43 8.33 3.65
N LEU A 119 -3.10 8.14 4.94
CA LEU A 119 -3.74 7.14 5.79
C LEU A 119 -5.25 7.39 5.90
N THR A 120 -5.63 8.65 6.14
CA THR A 120 -7.04 9.04 6.27
C THR A 120 -7.79 8.77 4.96
N GLU A 121 -7.18 9.13 3.83
CA GLU A 121 -7.76 8.88 2.51
C GLU A 121 -7.94 7.38 2.22
N PHE A 122 -6.94 6.55 2.56
CA PHE A 122 -7.01 5.10 2.37
C PHE A 122 -8.11 4.46 3.21
N LEU A 123 -8.26 4.89 4.47
CA LEU A 123 -9.34 4.44 5.36
C LEU A 123 -10.72 4.88 4.85
N MET A 124 -10.84 6.09 4.31
CA MET A 124 -12.09 6.56 3.72
C MET A 124 -12.47 5.78 2.46
N ALA A 125 -11.50 5.50 1.59
CA ALA A 125 -11.72 4.74 0.36
C ALA A 125 -12.01 3.25 0.64
N SER A 126 -11.30 2.66 1.61
CA SER A 126 -11.39 1.24 1.95
C SER A 126 -11.46 1.02 3.46
N PRO A 127 -12.62 1.27 4.12
CA PRO A 127 -12.74 1.22 5.58
C PRO A 127 -12.36 -0.13 6.20
N MET A 128 -12.61 -1.22 5.47
CA MET A 128 -12.30 -2.57 5.92
C MET A 128 -10.82 -2.94 5.77
N SER A 129 -9.97 -2.06 5.23
CA SER A 129 -8.51 -2.29 5.19
C SER A 129 -7.88 -2.31 6.59
N ILE A 130 -8.53 -1.71 7.58
CA ILE A 130 -8.02 -1.61 8.96
C ILE A 130 -7.88 -2.96 9.68
N VAL A 131 -8.63 -3.98 9.27
CA VAL A 131 -8.57 -5.34 9.84
C VAL A 131 -7.53 -6.23 9.16
N ASP A 132 -6.92 -5.77 8.06
CA ASP A 132 -5.95 -6.57 7.33
C ASP A 132 -4.70 -6.81 8.18
N VAL A 133 -4.17 -8.02 8.09
CA VAL A 133 -2.94 -8.43 8.77
C VAL A 133 -1.86 -8.85 7.79
N ASN A 134 -0.61 -8.60 8.14
CA ASN A 134 0.54 -9.17 7.42
C ASN A 134 0.80 -10.63 7.83
N VAL A 135 1.88 -11.25 7.34
CA VAL A 135 2.20 -12.66 7.67
C VAL A 135 2.55 -12.88 9.14
N LYS A 136 2.92 -11.83 9.87
CA LYS A 136 3.15 -11.87 11.31
C LYS A 136 1.87 -11.68 12.13
N GLY A 137 0.70 -11.58 11.48
CA GLY A 137 -0.55 -11.30 12.18
C GLY A 137 -0.69 -9.86 12.67
N GLU A 138 0.26 -8.99 12.33
CA GLU A 138 0.26 -7.58 12.71
C GLU A 138 -0.77 -6.83 11.85
N THR A 139 -1.62 -6.04 12.49
CA THR A 139 -2.46 -5.01 11.84
C THR A 139 -1.67 -3.71 11.66
N ALA A 140 -2.23 -2.76 10.92
CA ALA A 140 -1.73 -1.38 10.86
C ALA A 140 -1.53 -0.74 12.25
N LEU A 141 -2.31 -1.14 13.26
CA LEU A 141 -2.16 -0.66 14.64
C LEU A 141 -0.85 -1.13 15.28
N HIS A 142 -0.47 -2.39 15.06
CA HIS A 142 0.80 -2.95 15.56
C HIS A 142 1.98 -2.21 14.92
N VAL A 143 1.93 -2.00 13.60
CA VAL A 143 2.95 -1.25 12.86
C VAL A 143 3.08 0.17 13.39
N ALA A 144 1.97 0.85 13.69
CA ALA A 144 2.00 2.20 14.24
C ALA A 144 2.75 2.27 15.57
N VAL A 145 2.51 1.31 16.47
CA VAL A 145 3.18 1.24 17.77
C VAL A 145 4.67 0.90 17.60
N TRP A 146 4.99 -0.13 16.81
CA TRP A 146 6.37 -0.58 16.60
C TRP A 146 7.29 0.52 16.05
N HIS A 147 6.76 1.38 15.19
CA HIS A 147 7.51 2.48 14.57
C HIS A 147 7.35 3.83 15.31
N GLY A 148 6.68 3.88 16.47
CA GLY A 148 6.47 5.13 17.22
C GLY A 148 5.62 6.17 16.48
N ARG A 149 4.70 5.72 15.62
CA ARG A 149 3.85 6.54 14.72
C ARG A 149 2.59 7.01 15.44
N TYR A 150 2.76 7.94 16.39
CA TYR A 150 1.68 8.41 17.26
C TYR A 150 0.55 9.13 16.51
N GLY A 151 0.84 9.83 15.41
CA GLY A 151 -0.18 10.52 14.61
C GLY A 151 -1.12 9.53 13.94
N GLU A 152 -0.54 8.52 13.32
CA GLU A 152 -1.20 7.41 12.63
C GLU A 152 -1.98 6.57 13.63
N LEU A 153 -1.39 6.29 14.81
CA LEU A 153 -2.06 5.59 15.91
C LEU A 153 -3.34 6.32 16.34
N LYS A 154 -3.29 7.65 16.47
CA LYS A 154 -4.48 8.47 16.78
C LYS A 154 -5.54 8.41 15.67
N VAL A 155 -5.12 8.43 14.40
CA VAL A 155 -6.06 8.31 13.28
C VAL A 155 -6.73 6.94 13.28
N LEU A 156 -5.96 5.85 13.41
CA LEU A 156 -6.46 4.47 13.43
C LEU A 156 -7.42 4.23 14.60
N THR A 157 -7.03 4.62 15.82
CA THR A 157 -7.90 4.44 17.01
C THR A 157 -9.16 5.30 16.92
N GLY A 158 -9.05 6.56 16.49
CA GLY A 158 -10.21 7.42 16.25
C GLY A 158 -11.12 6.89 15.14
N TRP A 159 -10.57 6.27 14.10
CA TRP A 159 -11.35 5.61 13.05
C TRP A 159 -12.13 4.42 13.59
N ILE A 160 -11.49 3.54 14.37
CA ILE A 160 -12.14 2.40 15.04
C ILE A 160 -13.32 2.90 15.88
N GLN A 161 -13.10 3.87 16.77
CA GLN A 161 -14.15 4.44 17.61
C GLN A 161 -15.33 5.01 16.81
N ARG A 162 -15.08 5.67 15.68
CA ARG A 162 -16.15 6.18 14.82
C ARG A 162 -16.94 5.07 14.13
N MET A 163 -16.28 3.99 13.74
CA MET A 163 -16.90 2.86 13.05
C MET A 163 -17.72 1.98 14.01
N THR A 164 -17.33 1.86 15.28
CA THR A 164 -18.04 1.07 16.30
C THR A 164 -19.40 1.65 16.68
N HIS A 165 -19.56 2.97 16.59
CA HIS A 165 -20.86 3.62 16.75
C HIS A 165 -21.84 3.32 15.59
N ARG A 166 -21.33 2.88 14.43
CA ARG A 166 -22.14 2.62 13.22
C ARG A 166 -22.37 1.13 12.94
N ASN A 167 -21.40 0.27 13.25
CA ASN A 167 -21.45 -1.17 13.07
C ASN A 167 -20.97 -1.85 14.38
N ALA A 168 -21.69 -2.90 14.81
CA ALA A 168 -21.57 -3.58 16.11
C ALA A 168 -20.13 -3.78 16.64
N ALA A 169 -19.99 -3.82 17.97
CA ALA A 169 -18.78 -4.00 18.81
C ALA A 169 -17.75 -5.08 18.37
N SER A 170 -18.06 -5.88 17.36
CA SER A 170 -17.18 -6.89 16.76
C SER A 170 -15.87 -6.30 16.22
N MET A 171 -15.91 -5.15 15.52
CA MET A 171 -14.70 -4.61 14.86
C MET A 171 -13.69 -4.01 15.85
N GLU A 172 -14.18 -3.45 16.97
CA GLU A 172 -13.32 -2.98 18.06
C GLU A 172 -12.50 -4.13 18.64
N THR A 173 -13.21 -5.22 18.96
CA THR A 173 -12.62 -6.44 19.51
C THR A 173 -11.64 -7.05 18.51
N GLU A 174 -12.00 -7.08 17.22
CA GLU A 174 -11.19 -7.71 16.19
C GLU A 174 -9.86 -7.00 15.93
N VAL A 175 -9.81 -5.66 16.01
CA VAL A 175 -8.59 -4.89 15.70
C VAL A 175 -7.76 -4.60 16.95
N LEU A 176 -8.36 -4.14 18.05
CA LEU A 176 -7.62 -3.75 19.26
C LEU A 176 -7.04 -4.95 20.00
N ASN A 177 -7.79 -6.07 20.03
CA ASN A 177 -7.36 -7.30 20.68
C ASN A 177 -6.77 -8.30 19.69
N LYS A 178 -6.51 -7.90 18.44
CA LYS A 178 -5.79 -8.77 17.50
C LYS A 178 -4.42 -9.07 18.09
N GLN A 179 -4.10 -10.36 18.15
CA GLN A 179 -2.78 -10.83 18.52
C GLN A 179 -1.97 -11.08 17.24
N ASP A 180 -0.71 -10.68 17.26
CA ASP A 180 0.29 -11.10 16.30
C ASP A 180 0.67 -12.59 16.52
N LEU A 181 1.64 -13.10 15.75
CA LEU A 181 2.13 -14.47 15.87
C LEU A 181 2.81 -14.78 17.22
N GLU A 182 3.24 -13.75 17.95
CA GLU A 182 3.85 -13.89 19.28
C GLU A 182 2.81 -13.83 20.40
N GLY A 183 1.53 -13.61 20.06
CA GLY A 183 0.45 -13.46 21.03
C GLY A 183 0.32 -12.03 21.57
N ASN A 184 1.11 -11.08 21.05
CA ASN A 184 1.08 -9.69 21.49
C ASN A 184 -0.03 -8.93 20.78
N THR A 185 -0.78 -8.13 21.54
CA THR A 185 -1.61 -7.07 20.96
C THR A 185 -0.78 -5.80 20.80
N ALA A 186 -1.29 -4.82 20.06
CA ALA A 186 -0.64 -3.51 19.95
C ALA A 186 -0.35 -2.86 21.33
N LEU A 187 -1.19 -3.13 22.35
CA LEU A 187 -0.96 -2.65 23.71
C LEU A 187 0.20 -3.37 24.41
N HIS A 188 0.39 -4.68 24.16
CA HIS A 188 1.53 -5.41 24.69
C HIS A 188 2.85 -4.83 24.14
N ILE A 189 2.88 -4.50 22.85
CA ILE A 189 4.04 -3.87 22.19
C ILE A 189 4.31 -2.48 22.79
N ALA A 190 3.26 -1.67 22.99
CA ALA A 190 3.43 -0.33 23.57
C ALA A 190 4.01 -0.38 25.00
N ALA A 191 3.54 -1.34 25.81
CA ALA A 191 4.00 -1.50 27.19
C ALA A 191 5.42 -2.09 27.31
N SER A 192 5.92 -2.79 26.29
CA SER A 192 7.29 -3.30 26.27
C SER A 192 8.30 -2.24 25.80
N ASP A 193 7.91 -1.35 24.88
CA ASP A 193 8.77 -0.27 24.38
C ASP A 193 9.02 0.83 25.43
N ASP A 194 7.99 1.18 26.22
CA ASP A 194 8.09 2.16 27.32
C ASP A 194 9.11 1.74 28.40
N LYS A 195 9.26 0.43 28.61
CA LYS A 195 10.30 -0.13 29.51
C LYS A 195 11.71 -0.02 28.95
N HIS A 196 11.86 -0.01 27.63
CA HIS A 196 13.17 0.14 26.99
C HIS A 196 13.62 1.60 26.99
N GLN A 197 12.71 2.55 26.76
CA GLN A 197 13.03 3.99 26.81
C GLN A 197 13.29 4.50 28.23
N ALA A 198 12.66 3.91 29.26
CA ALA A 198 12.91 4.28 30.66
C ALA A 198 14.23 3.71 31.23
N CYS A 199 14.89 2.76 30.54
CA CYS A 199 16.13 2.11 30.99
C CYS A 199 17.40 2.59 30.26
N THR A 200 17.28 3.52 29.31
CA THR A 200 18.39 4.13 28.53
C THR A 200 18.58 5.59 28.87
#